data_AF-A0A8J7XW14-F1
#
_entry.id   AF-A0A8J7XW14-F1
#
_cell.length_a   1.000
_cell.length_b   1.000
_cell.length_c   1.000
_cell.angle_alpha   90.00
_cell.angle_beta   90.00
_cell.angle_gamma   90.00
#
_symmetry.space_group_name_H-M   'P 1'
#
loop_
_entity.id
_entity.type
_entity.pdbx_description
1 polymer ?
#
loop_
_entity_poly.entity_id
_entity_poly.type
_entity_poly.pdbx_seq_one_letter_code
_entity_poly.pdbx_strand_id
1 'polypeptide(L)' 'MKGRGKKGGQALGPGGECFCPQCGHTVQHQRGVPCYNMKCPKCGTTLARK' A
#
# COMPACT_ATOMS: atom_id res chain seq x y z
N MET A 1 -26.44 20.31 18.11
CA MET A 1 -25.32 20.71 17.21
C MET A 1 -24.82 19.48 16.46
N LYS A 2 -24.99 19.42 15.13
CA LYS A 2 -24.43 18.34 14.27
C LYS A 2 -22.96 18.65 13.97
N GLY A 3 -22.05 18.03 14.74
CA GLY A 3 -20.60 18.08 14.53
C GLY A 3 -20.14 16.93 13.64
N ARG A 4 -19.80 17.29 12.39
CA ARG A 4 -19.37 16.44 11.28
C ARG A 4 -18.20 15.51 11.62
N GLY A 5 -18.19 14.36 10.96
CA GLY A 5 -17.29 13.23 11.18
C GLY A 5 -15.80 13.57 11.13
N LYS A 6 -15.07 13.11 12.16
CA LYS A 6 -13.63 12.94 12.08
C LYS A 6 -13.37 11.59 11.44
N LYS A 7 -13.14 11.67 10.12
CA LYS A 7 -12.40 10.75 9.26
C LYS A 7 -11.81 9.56 10.01
N GLY A 8 -12.23 8.37 9.63
CA GLY A 8 -11.50 7.14 9.88
C GLY A 8 -10.10 7.28 9.30
N GLY A 9 -9.19 7.81 10.11
CA GLY A 9 -7.77 7.69 9.92
C GLY A 9 -7.48 6.22 10.12
N GLN A 10 -7.57 5.44 9.05
CA GLN A 10 -6.83 4.20 8.95
C GLN A 10 -5.40 4.60 9.25
N ALA A 11 -4.95 4.30 10.47
CA ALA A 11 -3.57 4.41 10.85
C ALA A 11 -2.82 3.46 9.92
N LEU A 12 -2.45 3.96 8.73
CA LEU A 12 -1.46 3.35 7.87
C LEU A 12 -0.13 3.55 8.59
N GLY A 13 0.02 2.79 9.68
CA GLY A 13 1.26 2.71 10.41
C GLY A 13 2.38 2.28 9.48
N PRO A 14 3.65 2.28 9.94
CA PRO A 14 4.83 2.06 9.10
C PRO A 14 4.93 0.66 8.42
N GLY A 15 3.88 -0.17 8.45
CA GLY A 15 3.62 -1.24 7.49
C GLY A 15 2.51 -0.84 6.53
N GLY A 16 2.88 -0.16 5.43
CA GLY A 16 1.94 0.07 4.32
C GLY A 16 1.70 -1.22 3.54
N GLU A 17 0.78 -1.24 2.60
CA GLU A 17 0.71 -2.31 1.60
C GLU A 17 1.47 -1.87 0.35
N CYS A 18 2.15 -2.80 -0.30
CA CYS A 18 2.73 -2.54 -1.61
C CYS A 18 1.69 -2.85 -2.66
N PHE A 19 1.35 -1.89 -3.52
CA PHE A 19 0.42 -2.08 -4.61
C PHE A 19 1.13 -1.99 -5.96
N CYS A 20 0.66 -2.75 -6.94
CA CYS A 20 1.14 -2.65 -8.30
C CYS A 20 0.41 -1.50 -9.00
N PRO A 21 1.11 -0.43 -9.44
CA PRO A 21 0.48 0.69 -10.13
C PRO A 21 -0.02 0.32 -11.54
N GLN A 22 0.48 -0.77 -12.14
CA GLN A 22 0.01 -1.22 -13.44
C GLN A 22 -1.28 -2.05 -13.38
N CYS A 23 -1.35 -3.02 -12.47
CA CYS A 23 -2.45 -3.99 -12.45
C CYS A 23 -3.32 -3.91 -11.20
N GLY A 24 -2.99 -3.04 -10.24
CA GLY A 24 -3.75 -2.87 -8.99
C GLY A 24 -3.57 -3.99 -7.96
N HIS A 25 -2.62 -4.90 -8.15
CA HIS A 25 -2.39 -6.01 -7.22
C HIS A 25 -1.71 -5.54 -5.93
N THR A 26 -2.32 -5.79 -4.77
CA THR A 26 -1.75 -5.48 -3.46
C THR A 26 -1.08 -6.69 -2.82
N VAL A 27 0.06 -6.43 -2.19
CA VAL A 27 0.82 -7.39 -1.39
C VAL A 27 1.20 -6.74 -0.05
N GLN A 28 1.40 -7.57 0.97
CA GLN A 28 1.86 -7.08 2.27
C GLN A 28 3.30 -6.57 2.15
N HIS A 29 3.54 -5.33 2.61
CA HIS A 29 4.92 -4.81 2.69
C HIS A 29 5.68 -5.54 3.78
N GLN A 30 6.83 -6.09 3.43
CA GLN A 30 7.76 -6.63 4.41
C GLN A 30 8.66 -5.53 4.96
N ARG A 31 8.71 -5.39 6.29
CA ARG A 31 9.63 -4.45 6.96
C ARG A 31 11.07 -4.80 6.60
N GLY A 32 11.84 -3.80 6.18
CA GLY A 32 13.22 -3.98 5.71
C GLY A 32 13.35 -4.25 4.20
N VAL A 33 12.25 -4.52 3.48
CA VAL A 33 12.25 -4.69 2.02
C VAL A 33 11.38 -3.60 1.38
N PRO A 34 11.96 -2.63 0.66
CA PRO A 34 11.17 -1.62 -0.02
C PRO A 34 10.25 -2.23 -1.09
N CYS A 35 9.05 -1.67 -1.26
CA CYS A 35 8.07 -2.15 -2.24
C CYS A 35 8.64 -2.23 -3.67
N TYR A 36 9.45 -1.25 -4.08
CA TYR A 36 10.02 -1.22 -5.42
C TYR A 36 11.07 -2.31 -5.68
N ASN A 37 11.59 -2.96 -4.63
CA ASN A 37 12.48 -4.11 -4.77
C ASN A 37 11.72 -5.42 -5.01
N MET A 38 10.40 -5.42 -4.78
CA MET A 38 9.51 -6.54 -5.08
C MET A 38 8.89 -6.33 -6.47
N LYS A 39 8.91 -7.40 -7.29
CA LYS A 39 8.23 -7.41 -8.59
C LYS A 39 6.84 -8.01 -8.47
N CYS A 40 5.88 -7.45 -9.19
CA CYS A 40 4.52 -7.95 -9.22
C CYS A 40 4.48 -9.30 -9.96
N PRO A 41 3.93 -10.37 -9.36
CA PRO A 41 3.85 -11.68 -10.02
C PRO A 41 2.85 -11.72 -11.19
N LYS A 42 1.97 -10.72 -11.31
CA LYS A 42 0.98 -10.65 -12.40
C LYS A 42 1.50 -9.97 -13.67
N CYS A 43 2.38 -8.99 -13.55
CA CYS A 43 2.81 -8.15 -14.69
C CYS A 43 4.32 -7.87 -14.72
N GLY A 44 5.08 -8.24 -13.69
CA GLY A 44 6.52 -8.00 -13.62
C GLY A 44 6.95 -6.58 -13.22
N THR A 45 6.00 -5.63 -13.10
CA THR A 45 6.25 -4.25 -12.68
C THR A 45 6.71 -4.17 -11.21
N THR A 46 7.53 -3.17 -10.87
CA THR A 46 7.92 -2.89 -9.48
C THR A 46 6.72 -2.42 -8.66
N LEU A 47 6.56 -2.98 -7.47
CA LEU A 47 5.48 -2.59 -6.58
C LEU A 47 5.75 -1.21 -5.98
N ALA A 48 4.70 -0.40 -5.79
CA ALA A 48 4.77 0.91 -5.17
C ALA A 48 4.17 0.84 -3.76
N ARG A 49 4.63 1.70 -2.85
CA ARG A 49 3.97 1.85 -1.55
C ARG A 49 2.71 2.69 -1.74
N LYS A 50 1.58 2.25 -1.17
CA LYS A 50 0.35 3.04 -1.15
C LYS A 50 0.43 4.20 -0.16
#